data_AF-A0A5T2R456-F1
#
_entry.id   AF-A0A5T2R456-F1
#
_cell.length_a   1.000
_cell.length_b   1.000
_cell.length_c   1.000
_cell.angle_alpha   90.00
_cell.angle_beta   90.00
_cell.angle_gamma   90.00
#
_symmetry.space_group_name_H-M   'P 1'
#
loop_
_entity.id
_entity.type
_entity.pdbx_description
1 polymer ?
#
loop_
_entity_poly.entity_id
_entity_poly.type
_entity_poly.pdbx_seq_one_letter_code
_entity_poly.pdbx_strand_id
1 'polypeptide(L)'
;MAQGGDFLLGAGNISAVNDITLNASGKADLNGGTLNSSEGNISVSAVSTTSADGISLSDNGNISAANGTVTLQGSSATGAGVRVSNAAIYAQKAVISGNSSTGYGFSLTNVTLGSNLSDLTNVTLSSAGSGAGAINILDSSVVNSSNRDTLLNMTIGGMTTVDMSGTAIYENATQAWVQDYGNASAPNNGWIFSNTTVNAASADLKGVGFNHSNLTINNGSLNITNNASSSLAYNNITVTNGSFSVLAKAGSLSLSGTNITANNISVQVNRGGVLLNGAVVSSAVGGVDVVAGLGDINLSTSGITANTDISLRAMSGGVDLTNGTLNSSSGAVSVTAKDGDFLLGAGNISAANNITLNASGKADLTNGTLNSSSGAVSVTAQNGDLTLGAGNISANSTVGLNSG
;
A
#
# COMPACT_ATOMS: atom_id res chain seq x y z
N MET A 1 -13.79 -4.11 -42.68
CA MET A 1 -13.87 -2.79 -42.02
C MET A 1 -15.29 -2.59 -41.52
N ALA A 2 -15.58 -2.99 -40.29
CA ALA A 2 -16.83 -2.63 -39.61
C ALA A 2 -16.58 -1.32 -38.86
N GLN A 3 -17.46 -0.34 -39.02
CA GLN A 3 -17.47 0.86 -38.18
C GLN A 3 -17.79 0.41 -36.75
N GLY A 4 -16.81 0.51 -35.87
CA GLY A 4 -16.66 -0.38 -34.73
C GLY A 4 -17.62 -0.08 -33.58
N GLY A 5 -18.28 -1.14 -33.14
CA GLY A 5 -18.86 -1.22 -31.79
C GLY A 5 -18.03 -2.18 -30.96
N ASP A 6 -18.70 -2.82 -30.00
CA ASP A 6 -18.13 -3.92 -29.23
C ASP A 6 -17.79 -5.11 -30.13
N PHE A 7 -16.72 -5.83 -29.78
CA PHE A 7 -16.40 -7.15 -30.32
C PHE A 7 -16.70 -8.19 -29.24
N LEU A 8 -17.57 -9.16 -29.54
CA LEU A 8 -17.94 -10.24 -28.65
C LEU A 8 -17.60 -11.58 -29.32
N LEU A 9 -16.61 -12.30 -28.78
CA LEU A 9 -16.29 -13.64 -29.25
C LEU A 9 -17.11 -14.71 -28.53
N GLY A 10 -17.32 -14.54 -27.22
CA GLY A 10 -17.85 -15.60 -26.34
C GLY A 10 -17.01 -16.87 -26.44
N ALA A 11 -17.63 -18.04 -26.34
CA ALA A 11 -16.97 -19.35 -26.49
C ALA A 11 -16.56 -19.71 -27.94
N GLY A 12 -16.47 -18.71 -28.84
CA GLY A 12 -16.10 -18.88 -30.23
C GLY A 12 -14.61 -19.18 -30.43
N ASN A 13 -14.25 -19.66 -31.62
CA ASN A 13 -12.87 -19.92 -32.01
C ASN A 13 -12.53 -19.19 -33.33
N ILE A 14 -11.45 -18.42 -33.32
CA ILE A 14 -10.84 -17.82 -34.52
C ILE A 14 -9.46 -18.43 -34.69
N SER A 15 -9.22 -19.03 -35.85
CA SER A 15 -7.93 -19.61 -36.20
C SER A 15 -7.42 -19.06 -37.54
N ALA A 16 -6.12 -18.79 -37.63
CA ALA A 16 -5.44 -18.37 -38.84
C ALA A 16 -4.04 -18.99 -38.93
N VAL A 17 -3.51 -19.11 -40.14
CA VAL A 17 -2.10 -19.47 -40.33
C VAL A 17 -1.22 -18.26 -39.97
N ASN A 18 -1.53 -17.12 -40.57
CA ASN A 18 -0.83 -15.85 -40.36
C ASN A 18 -1.51 -15.03 -39.25
N ASP A 19 -1.41 -13.70 -39.32
CA ASP A 19 -1.87 -12.81 -38.27
C ASP A 19 -3.38 -12.83 -38.04
N ILE A 20 -3.79 -12.70 -36.77
CA ILE A 20 -5.13 -12.32 -36.35
C ILE A 20 -5.06 -10.87 -35.83
N THR A 21 -5.86 -9.98 -36.41
CA THR A 21 -6.00 -8.60 -35.95
C THR A 21 -7.44 -8.28 -35.65
N LEU A 22 -7.73 -7.91 -34.40
CA LEU A 22 -9.05 -7.50 -33.92
C LEU A 22 -8.96 -6.04 -33.46
N ASN A 23 -9.85 -5.19 -33.97
CA ASN A 23 -9.93 -3.79 -33.58
C ASN A 23 -11.39 -3.43 -33.27
N ALA A 24 -11.66 -3.12 -32.01
CA ALA A 24 -12.94 -2.64 -31.52
C ALA A 24 -12.82 -1.17 -31.10
N SER A 25 -13.75 -0.33 -31.54
CA SER A 25 -13.91 1.02 -30.97
C SER A 25 -14.87 1.04 -29.77
N GLY A 26 -15.34 -0.13 -29.34
CA GLY A 26 -15.92 -0.41 -28.03
C GLY A 26 -15.05 -1.41 -27.25
N LYS A 27 -15.68 -2.23 -26.39
CA LYS A 27 -14.95 -3.31 -25.68
C LYS A 27 -14.63 -4.49 -26.60
N ALA A 28 -13.59 -5.25 -26.27
CA ALA A 28 -13.33 -6.58 -26.82
C ALA A 28 -13.52 -7.64 -25.72
N ASP A 29 -14.57 -8.43 -25.85
CA ASP A 29 -14.98 -9.49 -24.93
C ASP A 29 -14.60 -10.86 -25.53
N LEU A 30 -13.52 -11.42 -25.02
CA LEU A 30 -12.90 -12.68 -25.50
C LEU A 30 -13.19 -13.86 -24.55
N ASN A 31 -14.17 -13.70 -23.64
CA ASN A 31 -14.40 -14.62 -22.53
C ASN A 31 -14.85 -16.00 -23.03
N GLY A 32 -14.14 -17.05 -22.60
CA GLY A 32 -14.31 -18.43 -23.03
C GLY A 32 -13.83 -18.72 -24.47
N GLY A 33 -13.36 -17.70 -25.19
CA GLY A 33 -13.02 -17.79 -26.59
C GLY A 33 -11.60 -18.27 -26.84
N THR A 34 -11.34 -18.74 -28.06
CA THR A 34 -9.99 -19.13 -28.51
C THR A 34 -9.55 -18.30 -29.72
N LEU A 35 -8.36 -17.71 -29.64
CA LEU A 35 -7.65 -17.12 -30.77
C LEU A 35 -6.38 -17.94 -31.03
N ASN A 36 -6.19 -18.45 -32.25
CA ASN A 36 -5.05 -19.28 -32.60
C ASN A 36 -4.40 -18.86 -33.93
N SER A 37 -3.16 -18.39 -33.87
CA SER A 37 -2.31 -18.12 -35.03
C SER A 37 -1.13 -19.09 -35.01
N SER A 38 -1.02 -19.95 -36.04
CA SER A 38 0.01 -20.99 -36.05
C SER A 38 1.40 -20.47 -36.43
N GLU A 39 1.48 -19.45 -37.28
CA GLU A 39 2.73 -18.88 -37.81
C GLU A 39 2.82 -17.34 -37.65
N GLY A 40 1.72 -16.67 -37.31
CA GLY A 40 1.64 -15.22 -37.20
C GLY A 40 1.49 -14.69 -35.78
N ASN A 41 1.16 -13.41 -35.71
CA ASN A 41 0.91 -12.66 -34.48
C ASN A 41 -0.59 -12.59 -34.19
N ILE A 42 -0.93 -12.30 -32.94
CA ILE A 42 -2.30 -11.93 -32.56
C ILE A 42 -2.27 -10.54 -31.96
N SER A 43 -3.00 -9.61 -32.55
CA SER A 43 -3.14 -8.25 -32.04
C SER A 43 -4.61 -7.93 -31.77
N VAL A 44 -4.93 -7.55 -30.54
CA VAL A 44 -6.24 -7.08 -30.12
C VAL A 44 -6.12 -5.65 -29.63
N SER A 45 -6.91 -4.75 -30.20
CA SER A 45 -7.04 -3.36 -29.77
C SER A 45 -8.49 -3.05 -29.45
N ALA A 46 -8.74 -2.43 -28.29
CA ALA A 46 -10.08 -2.05 -27.88
C ALA A 46 -10.11 -0.79 -27.01
N VAL A 47 -11.16 0.03 -27.18
CA VAL A 47 -11.34 1.27 -26.43
C VAL A 47 -12.78 1.33 -25.90
N SER A 48 -12.93 1.05 -24.61
CA SER A 48 -14.20 1.24 -23.90
C SER A 48 -14.25 2.64 -23.30
N THR A 49 -15.26 3.43 -23.68
CA THR A 49 -15.54 4.74 -23.06
C THR A 49 -16.48 4.64 -21.84
N THR A 50 -16.78 3.42 -21.42
CA THR A 50 -17.71 3.11 -20.32
C THR A 50 -16.97 2.46 -19.15
N SER A 51 -17.72 1.91 -18.19
CA SER A 51 -17.16 1.13 -17.08
C SER A 51 -16.72 -0.29 -17.48
N ALA A 52 -16.99 -0.74 -18.70
CA ALA A 52 -16.51 -2.03 -19.19
C ALA A 52 -14.99 -2.01 -19.40
N ASP A 53 -14.36 -3.18 -19.27
CA ASP A 53 -12.95 -3.36 -19.64
C ASP A 53 -12.73 -3.03 -21.12
N GLY A 54 -11.54 -2.52 -21.46
CA GLY A 54 -11.14 -2.36 -22.85
C GLY A 54 -11.06 -3.73 -23.53
N ILE A 55 -10.19 -4.59 -23.00
CA ILE A 55 -10.09 -6.01 -23.39
C ILE A 55 -10.38 -6.86 -22.16
N SER A 56 -11.28 -7.83 -22.29
CA SER A 56 -11.55 -8.86 -21.29
C SER A 56 -11.25 -10.24 -21.89
N LEU A 57 -10.37 -11.00 -21.25
CA LEU A 57 -10.07 -12.40 -21.57
C LEU A 57 -10.24 -13.23 -20.30
N SER A 58 -11.37 -13.92 -20.18
CA SER A 58 -11.65 -14.79 -19.04
C SER A 58 -12.29 -16.12 -19.38
N ASP A 59 -12.79 -16.84 -18.37
CA ASP A 59 -13.63 -18.04 -18.48
C ASP A 59 -12.98 -19.18 -19.27
N ASN A 60 -11.69 -19.44 -19.01
CA ASN A 60 -10.82 -20.37 -19.73
C ASN A 60 -10.55 -19.95 -21.19
N GLY A 61 -10.66 -18.67 -21.50
CA GLY A 61 -10.24 -18.11 -22.78
C GLY A 61 -8.76 -18.36 -23.05
N ASN A 62 -8.41 -18.52 -24.32
CA ASN A 62 -7.07 -18.90 -24.75
C ASN A 62 -6.61 -18.08 -25.96
N ILE A 63 -5.41 -17.51 -25.89
CA ILE A 63 -4.77 -16.84 -27.01
C ILE A 63 -3.41 -17.51 -27.29
N SER A 64 -3.24 -18.06 -28.49
CA SER A 64 -2.05 -18.79 -28.89
C SER A 64 -1.48 -18.23 -30.20
N ALA A 65 -0.33 -17.57 -30.12
CA ALA A 65 0.52 -17.18 -31.25
C ALA A 65 1.84 -17.93 -31.13
N ALA A 66 1.83 -19.24 -31.33
CA ALA A 66 2.89 -20.16 -30.90
C ALA A 66 4.30 -19.74 -31.37
N ASN A 67 4.41 -19.14 -32.56
CA ASN A 67 5.66 -18.68 -33.15
C ASN A 67 5.76 -17.15 -33.24
N GLY A 68 4.78 -16.42 -32.70
CA GLY A 68 4.63 -14.97 -32.87
C GLY A 68 4.47 -14.21 -31.57
N THR A 69 3.96 -13.00 -31.70
CA THR A 69 3.69 -12.09 -30.58
C THR A 69 2.19 -12.02 -30.32
N VAL A 70 1.80 -12.05 -29.05
CA VAL A 70 0.46 -11.65 -28.60
C VAL A 70 0.52 -10.21 -28.11
N THR A 71 -0.27 -9.32 -28.70
CA THR A 71 -0.40 -7.91 -28.32
C THR A 71 -1.81 -7.60 -27.90
N LEU A 72 -1.99 -7.21 -26.63
CA LEU A 72 -3.26 -6.75 -26.07
C LEU A 72 -3.14 -5.27 -25.72
N GLN A 73 -3.88 -4.42 -26.44
CA GLN A 73 -3.89 -2.97 -26.26
C GLN A 73 -5.31 -2.49 -25.92
N GLY A 74 -5.55 -2.22 -24.65
CA GLY A 74 -6.90 -1.92 -24.16
C GLY A 74 -6.99 -0.61 -23.41
N SER A 75 -8.08 0.12 -23.62
CA SER A 75 -8.42 1.34 -22.90
C SER A 75 -9.78 1.25 -22.26
N SER A 76 -9.92 1.75 -21.03
CA SER A 76 -11.20 1.85 -20.33
C SER A 76 -11.36 3.20 -19.62
N ALA A 77 -12.60 3.68 -19.45
CA ALA A 77 -12.83 4.84 -18.60
C ALA A 77 -12.63 4.49 -17.11
N THR A 78 -13.34 3.46 -16.61
CA THR A 78 -13.28 3.08 -15.19
C THR A 78 -13.09 1.59 -14.93
N GLY A 79 -13.16 0.73 -15.95
CA GLY A 79 -12.80 -0.69 -15.89
C GLY A 79 -11.29 -0.91 -16.03
N ALA A 80 -10.88 -2.14 -16.36
CA ALA A 80 -9.50 -2.43 -16.73
C ALA A 80 -9.22 -2.02 -18.18
N GLY A 81 -8.06 -1.46 -18.48
CA GLY A 81 -7.60 -1.36 -19.86
C GLY A 81 -7.50 -2.76 -20.47
N VAL A 82 -6.76 -3.64 -19.80
CA VAL A 82 -6.71 -5.08 -20.12
C VAL A 82 -6.95 -5.92 -18.88
N ARG A 83 -7.94 -6.82 -18.92
CA ARG A 83 -8.17 -7.84 -17.90
C ARG A 83 -7.95 -9.23 -18.49
N VAL A 84 -7.10 -10.01 -17.85
CA VAL A 84 -6.92 -11.44 -18.12
C VAL A 84 -7.17 -12.20 -16.82
N SER A 85 -8.18 -13.07 -16.80
CA SER A 85 -8.59 -13.76 -15.58
C SER A 85 -9.05 -15.19 -15.84
N ASN A 86 -8.44 -16.20 -15.19
CA ASN A 86 -8.75 -17.61 -15.48
C ASN A 86 -8.57 -17.93 -16.97
N ALA A 87 -7.42 -17.58 -17.54
CA ALA A 87 -7.17 -17.65 -18.98
C ALA A 87 -5.71 -17.96 -19.30
N ALA A 88 -5.41 -18.27 -20.57
CA ALA A 88 -4.07 -18.64 -20.99
C ALA A 88 -3.56 -17.81 -22.18
N ILE A 89 -2.27 -17.50 -22.15
CA ILE A 89 -1.55 -16.83 -23.24
C ILE A 89 -0.30 -17.63 -23.60
N TYR A 90 -0.22 -18.10 -24.84
CA TYR A 90 0.92 -18.83 -25.39
C TYR A 90 1.51 -18.05 -26.57
N ALA A 91 2.76 -17.63 -26.44
CA ALA A 91 3.43 -16.87 -27.50
C ALA A 91 4.95 -16.93 -27.34
N GLN A 92 5.69 -16.48 -28.36
CA GLN A 92 7.11 -16.17 -28.21
C GLN A 92 7.33 -14.88 -27.42
N LYS A 93 6.41 -13.91 -27.57
CA LYS A 93 6.41 -12.64 -26.85
C LYS A 93 4.99 -12.21 -26.50
N ALA A 94 4.81 -11.52 -25.38
CA ALA A 94 3.56 -10.91 -25.01
C ALA A 94 3.74 -9.42 -24.72
N VAL A 95 2.87 -8.59 -25.29
CA VAL A 95 2.80 -7.15 -25.01
C VAL A 95 1.41 -6.87 -24.46
N ILE A 96 1.34 -6.48 -23.19
CA ILE A 96 0.09 -6.18 -22.51
C ILE A 96 0.14 -4.71 -22.10
N SER A 97 -0.60 -3.89 -22.82
CA SER A 97 -0.68 -2.45 -22.60
C SER A 97 -2.12 -2.07 -22.31
N GLY A 98 -2.39 -1.70 -21.07
CA GLY A 98 -3.73 -1.33 -20.64
C GLY A 98 -3.73 0.03 -19.95
N ASN A 99 -4.62 0.93 -20.33
CA ASN A 99 -4.81 2.18 -19.60
C ASN A 99 -6.26 2.35 -19.09
N SER A 100 -6.38 2.97 -17.92
CA SER A 100 -7.66 3.31 -17.32
C SER A 100 -7.59 4.64 -16.59
N SER A 101 -8.72 5.35 -16.49
CA SER A 101 -8.72 6.65 -15.80
C SER A 101 -8.76 6.47 -14.28
N THR A 102 -9.51 5.47 -13.78
CA THR A 102 -9.68 5.22 -12.33
C THR A 102 -9.76 3.73 -11.95
N GLY A 103 -9.69 2.81 -12.92
CA GLY A 103 -9.79 1.37 -12.69
C GLY A 103 -8.42 0.69 -12.67
N TYR A 104 -8.26 -0.34 -13.51
CA TYR A 104 -6.96 -1.00 -13.67
C TYR A 104 -6.30 -0.59 -14.97
N GLY A 105 -5.01 -0.30 -14.95
CA GLY A 105 -4.23 -0.26 -16.20
C GLY A 105 -4.32 -1.64 -16.86
N PHE A 106 -3.73 -2.62 -16.19
CA PHE A 106 -3.95 -4.03 -16.48
C PHE A 106 -4.20 -4.85 -15.20
N SER A 107 -4.88 -5.98 -15.35
CA SER A 107 -5.10 -6.95 -14.28
C SER A 107 -4.94 -8.36 -14.83
N LEU A 108 -3.91 -9.08 -14.35
CA LEU A 108 -3.67 -10.48 -14.68
C LEU A 108 -3.84 -11.31 -13.40
N THR A 109 -4.84 -12.17 -13.39
CA THR A 109 -5.16 -13.04 -12.24
C THR A 109 -5.46 -14.45 -12.71
N ASN A 110 -4.94 -15.47 -12.02
CA ASN A 110 -5.09 -16.87 -12.43
C ASN A 110 -4.85 -17.08 -13.95
N VAL A 111 -3.77 -16.49 -14.44
CA VAL A 111 -3.30 -16.57 -15.83
C VAL A 111 -2.26 -17.67 -15.98
N THR A 112 -2.39 -18.48 -17.02
CA THR A 112 -1.33 -19.36 -17.50
C THR A 112 -0.53 -18.65 -18.58
N LEU A 113 0.74 -18.35 -18.30
CA LEU A 113 1.69 -17.89 -19.31
C LEU A 113 2.45 -19.10 -19.87
N GLY A 114 2.49 -19.23 -21.19
CA GLY A 114 3.27 -20.27 -21.87
C GLY A 114 4.74 -20.25 -21.49
N SER A 115 5.46 -21.35 -21.74
CA SER A 115 6.86 -21.53 -21.29
C SER A 115 7.78 -20.37 -21.64
N ASN A 116 7.70 -19.84 -22.86
CA ASN A 116 8.52 -18.71 -23.34
C ASN A 116 8.21 -17.36 -22.66
N LEU A 117 7.10 -17.28 -21.94
CA LEU A 117 6.63 -16.08 -21.24
C LEU A 117 6.73 -16.22 -19.71
N SER A 118 6.85 -17.46 -19.20
CA SER A 118 6.75 -17.77 -17.77
C SER A 118 7.87 -17.18 -16.91
N ASP A 119 9.04 -16.91 -17.49
CA ASP A 119 10.15 -16.22 -16.83
C ASP A 119 10.08 -14.69 -16.90
N LEU A 120 9.04 -14.18 -17.57
CA LEU A 120 8.74 -12.78 -17.84
C LEU A 120 9.76 -12.04 -18.73
N THR A 121 10.78 -12.71 -19.27
CA THR A 121 11.82 -12.07 -20.11
C THR A 121 11.27 -11.58 -21.45
N ASN A 122 10.26 -12.27 -21.98
CA ASN A 122 9.59 -11.94 -23.24
C ASN A 122 8.21 -11.28 -23.02
N VAL A 123 7.98 -10.72 -21.85
CA VAL A 123 6.73 -10.06 -21.48
C VAL A 123 6.97 -8.57 -21.29
N THR A 124 6.18 -7.74 -21.97
CA THR A 124 6.12 -6.30 -21.76
C THR A 124 4.79 -5.95 -21.10
N LEU A 125 4.85 -5.27 -19.97
CA LEU A 125 3.69 -4.75 -19.23
C LEU A 125 3.72 -3.22 -19.24
N SER A 126 2.61 -2.57 -19.58
CA SER A 126 2.51 -1.12 -19.56
C SER A 126 1.11 -0.66 -19.15
N SER A 127 1.07 0.40 -18.36
CA SER A 127 -0.15 1.20 -18.18
C SER A 127 0.08 2.69 -18.30
N ALA A 128 1.07 3.06 -19.13
CA ALA A 128 1.33 4.45 -19.48
C ALA A 128 0.06 5.14 -20.00
N GLY A 129 -0.18 6.36 -19.51
CA GLY A 129 -1.38 7.14 -19.83
C GLY A 129 -2.60 6.85 -18.93
N SER A 130 -2.47 5.95 -17.95
CA SER A 130 -3.51 5.77 -16.92
C SER A 130 -3.62 6.98 -15.98
N GLY A 131 -4.80 7.20 -15.42
CA GLY A 131 -5.04 8.25 -14.43
C GLY A 131 -4.40 7.93 -13.07
N ALA A 132 -4.27 8.94 -12.22
CA ALA A 132 -3.55 8.85 -10.95
C ALA A 132 -4.13 7.82 -9.96
N GLY A 133 -5.42 7.48 -10.08
CA GLY A 133 -6.09 6.48 -9.25
C GLY A 133 -6.09 5.07 -9.83
N ALA A 134 -5.58 4.88 -11.05
CA ALA A 134 -5.52 3.56 -11.66
C ALA A 134 -4.31 2.77 -11.16
N ILE A 135 -4.52 1.48 -10.91
CA ILE A 135 -3.48 0.56 -10.44
C ILE A 135 -3.35 -0.63 -11.37
N ASN A 136 -2.29 -1.41 -11.25
CA ASN A 136 -2.13 -2.68 -11.95
C ASN A 136 -2.18 -3.85 -10.95
N ILE A 137 -2.58 -5.03 -11.42
CA ILE A 137 -2.59 -6.26 -10.61
C ILE A 137 -1.85 -7.36 -11.33
N LEU A 138 -0.94 -8.01 -10.59
CA LEU A 138 -0.33 -9.29 -10.91
C LEU A 138 -0.49 -10.20 -9.69
N ASP A 139 -1.00 -11.41 -9.87
CA ASP A 139 -1.03 -12.41 -8.80
C ASP A 139 0.05 -13.49 -8.98
N SER A 140 0.05 -14.44 -8.06
CA SER A 140 1.05 -15.50 -7.98
C SER A 140 1.07 -16.47 -9.17
N SER A 141 0.03 -16.47 -10.01
CA SER A 141 0.04 -17.26 -11.24
C SER A 141 0.96 -16.64 -12.30
N VAL A 142 1.19 -15.34 -12.22
CA VAL A 142 2.10 -14.60 -13.10
C VAL A 142 3.47 -14.43 -12.47
N VAL A 143 3.51 -14.16 -11.16
CA VAL A 143 4.76 -13.82 -10.44
C VAL A 143 5.04 -14.84 -9.35
N ASN A 144 6.22 -15.43 -9.38
CA ASN A 144 6.64 -16.42 -8.39
C ASN A 144 8.14 -16.29 -8.11
N SER A 145 8.65 -17.12 -7.20
CA SER A 145 10.06 -17.09 -6.78
C SER A 145 11.08 -17.14 -7.93
N SER A 146 10.77 -17.82 -9.04
CA SER A 146 11.68 -18.02 -10.17
C SER A 146 11.76 -16.83 -11.12
N ASN A 147 10.72 -16.00 -11.20
CA ASN A 147 10.66 -14.87 -12.14
C ASN A 147 10.55 -13.49 -11.47
N ARG A 148 10.40 -13.44 -10.13
CA ARG A 148 10.25 -12.19 -9.35
C ARG A 148 11.33 -11.16 -9.65
N ASP A 149 12.59 -11.59 -9.79
CA ASP A 149 13.71 -10.68 -10.03
C ASP A 149 13.65 -10.08 -11.44
N THR A 150 13.15 -10.84 -12.43
CA THR A 150 12.85 -10.31 -13.77
C THR A 150 11.78 -9.22 -13.70
N LEU A 151 10.69 -9.47 -12.96
CA LEU A 151 9.62 -8.49 -12.78
C LEU A 151 10.13 -7.21 -12.10
N LEU A 152 10.89 -7.33 -11.01
CA LEU A 152 11.37 -6.19 -10.25
C LEU A 152 12.36 -5.32 -11.04
N ASN A 153 12.96 -5.86 -12.10
CA ASN A 153 13.79 -5.10 -13.05
C ASN A 153 12.97 -4.42 -14.16
N MET A 154 11.66 -4.68 -14.26
CA MET A 154 10.80 -4.01 -15.22
C MET A 154 10.46 -2.59 -14.77
N THR A 155 10.37 -1.68 -15.74
CA THR A 155 9.74 -0.37 -15.53
C THR A 155 8.29 -0.44 -15.98
N ILE A 156 7.37 -0.45 -15.01
CA ILE A 156 5.93 -0.43 -15.26
C ILE A 156 5.38 0.93 -14.83
N GLY A 157 4.56 1.54 -15.68
CA GLY A 157 3.84 2.77 -15.33
C GLY A 157 2.76 2.51 -14.27
N GLY A 158 2.47 3.49 -13.42
CA GLY A 158 1.46 3.38 -12.37
C GLY A 158 1.87 2.49 -11.19
N MET A 159 1.02 2.46 -10.16
CA MET A 159 1.22 1.58 -9.01
C MET A 159 0.87 0.15 -9.39
N THR A 160 1.73 -0.82 -9.10
CA THR A 160 1.47 -2.23 -9.39
C THR A 160 1.40 -3.06 -8.12
N THR A 161 0.27 -3.69 -7.88
CA THR A 161 0.12 -4.66 -6.80
C THR A 161 0.58 -6.04 -7.27
N VAL A 162 1.46 -6.66 -6.48
CA VAL A 162 1.99 -8.01 -6.73
C VAL A 162 1.61 -8.89 -5.54
N ASP A 163 0.75 -9.88 -5.77
CA ASP A 163 0.42 -10.91 -4.77
C ASP A 163 1.33 -12.12 -4.96
N MET A 164 2.14 -12.43 -3.95
CA MET A 164 3.12 -13.53 -4.00
C MET A 164 2.60 -14.85 -3.41
N SER A 165 1.34 -14.93 -2.98
CA SER A 165 0.72 -16.13 -2.40
C SER A 165 1.53 -16.78 -1.26
N GLY A 166 2.05 -15.94 -0.37
CA GLY A 166 2.88 -16.32 0.78
C GLY A 166 4.36 -16.56 0.47
N THR A 167 4.78 -16.51 -0.80
CA THR A 167 6.20 -16.65 -1.16
C THR A 167 6.97 -15.34 -0.97
N ALA A 168 8.29 -15.44 -0.82
CA ALA A 168 9.14 -14.29 -0.51
C ALA A 168 9.34 -13.36 -1.72
N ILE A 169 9.18 -12.06 -1.51
CA ILE A 169 9.60 -11.03 -2.48
C ILE A 169 11.11 -10.78 -2.36
N TYR A 170 11.66 -10.90 -1.16
CA TYR A 170 13.10 -10.83 -0.89
C TYR A 170 13.50 -11.82 0.21
N GLU A 171 14.49 -12.67 -0.06
CA GLU A 171 14.93 -13.74 0.84
C GLU A 171 16.47 -13.82 0.90
N ASN A 172 17.08 -12.88 1.63
CA ASN A 172 18.51 -12.90 1.93
C ASN A 172 18.81 -12.21 3.27
N ALA A 173 18.75 -12.98 4.36
CA ALA A 173 18.96 -12.50 5.73
C ALA A 173 20.33 -11.82 5.98
N THR A 174 21.29 -11.98 5.07
CA THR A 174 22.67 -11.47 5.24
C THR A 174 22.97 -10.22 4.42
N GLN A 175 22.12 -9.89 3.44
CA GLN A 175 22.32 -8.75 2.55
C GLN A 175 21.27 -7.67 2.79
N ALA A 176 21.67 -6.44 2.49
CA ALA A 176 20.75 -5.31 2.48
C ALA A 176 19.87 -5.35 1.23
N TRP A 177 18.59 -5.06 1.39
CA TRP A 177 17.68 -4.78 0.29
C TRP A 177 17.60 -3.27 0.06
N VAL A 178 18.42 -2.77 -0.86
CA VAL A 178 18.46 -1.33 -1.20
C VAL A 178 17.92 -1.15 -2.60
N GLN A 179 16.75 -0.54 -2.73
CA GLN A 179 16.10 -0.34 -4.04
C GLN A 179 15.29 0.95 -4.12
N ASP A 180 15.35 1.58 -5.28
CA ASP A 180 14.55 2.76 -5.62
C ASP A 180 13.59 2.42 -6.76
N TYR A 181 12.36 2.06 -6.41
CA TYR A 181 11.27 1.85 -7.35
C TYR A 181 10.41 3.10 -7.55
N GLY A 182 10.74 4.19 -6.85
CA GLY A 182 10.01 5.44 -6.91
C GLY A 182 10.37 6.27 -8.14
N ASN A 183 9.45 7.15 -8.54
CA ASN A 183 9.73 8.16 -9.56
C ASN A 183 9.20 9.52 -9.10
N ALA A 184 10.04 10.55 -9.09
CA ALA A 184 9.64 11.88 -8.64
C ALA A 184 8.67 12.58 -9.60
N SER A 185 8.81 12.34 -10.91
CA SER A 185 7.92 12.87 -11.96
C SER A 185 6.63 12.06 -12.09
N ALA A 186 6.60 10.84 -11.55
CA ALA A 186 5.41 9.98 -11.48
C ALA A 186 5.26 9.43 -10.04
N PRO A 187 4.82 10.27 -9.08
CA PRO A 187 4.90 9.97 -7.65
C PRO A 187 4.01 8.81 -7.19
N ASN A 188 3.03 8.42 -8.00
CA ASN A 188 2.14 7.29 -7.76
C ASN A 188 2.65 5.98 -8.40
N ASN A 189 3.84 5.98 -9.02
CA ASN A 189 4.46 4.75 -9.50
C ASN A 189 5.13 4.01 -8.34
N GLY A 190 5.19 2.69 -8.45
CA GLY A 190 5.85 1.84 -7.48
C GLY A 190 5.19 0.48 -7.38
N TRP A 191 5.51 -0.21 -6.29
CA TRP A 191 5.02 -1.55 -6.01
C TRP A 191 4.22 -1.59 -4.72
N ILE A 192 3.16 -2.41 -4.70
CA ILE A 192 2.53 -2.86 -3.47
C ILE A 192 2.70 -4.37 -3.41
N PHE A 193 3.62 -4.84 -2.56
CA PHE A 193 3.81 -6.26 -2.36
C PHE A 193 2.76 -6.78 -1.37
N SER A 194 1.99 -7.77 -1.79
CA SER A 194 0.90 -8.32 -1.00
C SER A 194 1.12 -9.80 -0.73
N ASN A 195 0.68 -10.25 0.45
CA ASN A 195 0.72 -11.65 0.84
C ASN A 195 2.11 -12.27 0.57
N THR A 196 3.15 -11.64 1.12
CA THR A 196 4.54 -12.02 0.86
C THR A 196 5.37 -12.03 2.14
N THR A 197 6.60 -12.51 2.03
CA THR A 197 7.60 -12.39 3.08
C THR A 197 8.81 -11.58 2.61
N VAL A 198 9.44 -10.90 3.56
CA VAL A 198 10.75 -10.24 3.41
C VAL A 198 11.66 -10.76 4.50
N ASN A 199 12.83 -11.24 4.13
CA ASN A 199 13.91 -11.61 5.05
C ASN A 199 15.21 -10.94 4.60
N ALA A 200 15.64 -9.88 5.28
CA ALA A 200 16.82 -9.10 4.91
C ALA A 200 17.74 -8.82 6.11
N ALA A 201 18.99 -8.45 5.86
CA ALA A 201 19.82 -7.87 6.91
C ALA A 201 19.29 -6.48 7.29
N SER A 202 19.19 -5.60 6.30
CA SER A 202 18.62 -4.25 6.39
C SER A 202 17.84 -3.93 5.12
N ALA A 203 17.04 -2.86 5.13
CA ALA A 203 16.33 -2.43 3.93
C ALA A 203 16.20 -0.90 3.84
N ASP A 204 16.47 -0.37 2.65
CA ASP A 204 16.22 1.03 2.28
C ASP A 204 15.49 1.05 0.94
N LEU A 205 14.18 1.25 1.02
CA LEU A 205 13.26 1.05 -0.09
C LEU A 205 12.52 2.33 -0.42
N LYS A 206 12.33 2.58 -1.72
CA LYS A 206 11.52 3.71 -2.19
C LYS A 206 10.49 3.26 -3.21
N GLY A 207 9.33 3.91 -3.20
CA GLY A 207 8.23 3.57 -4.09
C GLY A 207 7.63 2.19 -3.79
N VAL A 208 7.58 1.80 -2.50
CA VAL A 208 7.04 0.49 -2.09
C VAL A 208 5.99 0.62 -1.00
N GLY A 209 4.97 -0.23 -1.10
CA GLY A 209 4.03 -0.55 -0.04
C GLY A 209 4.00 -2.05 0.22
N PHE A 210 3.44 -2.44 1.36
CA PHE A 210 3.28 -3.83 1.77
C PHE A 210 1.89 -4.01 2.35
N ASN A 211 1.19 -5.07 1.98
CA ASN A 211 -0.08 -5.45 2.61
C ASN A 211 -0.10 -6.94 2.94
N HIS A 212 -0.69 -7.32 4.08
CA HIS A 212 -0.82 -8.74 4.46
C HIS A 212 0.51 -9.51 4.43
N SER A 213 1.62 -8.85 4.78
CA SER A 213 2.96 -9.39 4.59
C SER A 213 3.74 -9.53 5.90
N ASN A 214 4.75 -10.39 5.90
CA ASN A 214 5.65 -10.60 7.04
C ASN A 214 7.04 -10.08 6.69
N LEU A 215 7.51 -9.03 7.37
CA LEU A 215 8.80 -8.41 7.13
C LEU A 215 9.71 -8.67 8.33
N THR A 216 10.83 -9.37 8.09
CA THR A 216 11.87 -9.64 9.08
C THR A 216 13.18 -9.02 8.62
N ILE A 217 13.69 -8.09 9.43
CA ILE A 217 14.94 -7.38 9.21
C ILE A 217 15.87 -7.73 10.36
N ASN A 218 16.89 -8.53 10.07
CA ASN A 218 17.66 -9.24 11.09
C ASN A 218 18.76 -8.39 11.74
N ASN A 219 19.30 -7.42 11.02
CA ASN A 219 20.44 -6.62 11.46
C ASN A 219 20.52 -5.28 10.72
N GLY A 220 19.87 -4.26 11.28
CA GLY A 220 19.84 -2.90 10.73
C GLY A 220 18.43 -2.36 10.65
N SER A 221 18.25 -1.26 9.92
CA SER A 221 16.97 -0.55 9.84
C SER A 221 16.13 -0.97 8.63
N LEU A 222 14.82 -0.78 8.76
CA LEU A 222 13.86 -0.75 7.66
C LEU A 222 13.47 0.70 7.39
N ASN A 223 13.91 1.25 6.26
CA ASN A 223 13.53 2.58 5.81
C ASN A 223 12.65 2.46 4.56
N ILE A 224 11.49 3.11 4.57
CA ILE A 224 10.59 3.20 3.41
C ILE A 224 10.32 4.68 3.11
N THR A 225 10.62 5.12 1.89
CA THR A 225 10.34 6.49 1.45
C THR A 225 9.50 6.51 0.17
N ASN A 226 8.31 7.12 0.26
CA ASN A 226 7.39 7.23 -0.85
C ASN A 226 7.15 8.68 -1.25
N ASN A 227 7.08 8.94 -2.57
CA ASN A 227 6.80 10.27 -3.09
C ASN A 227 5.31 10.64 -2.96
N ALA A 228 4.42 9.65 -2.95
CA ALA A 228 2.99 9.78 -2.70
C ALA A 228 2.55 8.95 -1.47
N SER A 229 1.25 8.65 -1.39
CA SER A 229 0.66 7.83 -0.34
C SER A 229 1.36 6.49 -0.21
N SER A 230 1.35 5.96 1.01
CA SER A 230 1.94 4.66 1.34
C SER A 230 0.92 3.78 2.04
N SER A 231 0.87 2.49 1.68
CA SER A 231 0.08 1.48 2.38
C SER A 231 1.03 0.45 2.97
N LEU A 232 0.97 0.31 4.30
CA LEU A 232 1.69 -0.66 5.09
C LEU A 232 0.72 -1.35 6.04
N ALA A 233 -0.47 -1.73 5.54
CA ALA A 233 -1.58 -2.25 6.34
C ALA A 233 -1.54 -3.78 6.50
N TYR A 234 -2.02 -4.27 7.64
CA TYR A 234 -2.13 -5.69 7.96
C TYR A 234 -0.82 -6.47 7.86
N ASN A 235 0.31 -5.84 8.19
CA ASN A 235 1.62 -6.50 8.15
C ASN A 235 2.08 -6.96 9.55
N ASN A 236 3.02 -7.90 9.57
CA ASN A 236 3.86 -8.17 10.74
C ASN A 236 5.28 -7.71 10.42
N ILE A 237 5.75 -6.66 11.07
CA ILE A 237 7.06 -6.04 10.83
C ILE A 237 7.93 -6.24 12.07
N THR A 238 9.04 -6.96 11.92
CA THR A 238 10.05 -7.17 12.95
C THR A 238 11.39 -6.63 12.47
N VAL A 239 11.93 -5.65 13.17
CA VAL A 239 13.26 -5.07 12.92
C VAL A 239 14.14 -5.31 14.14
N THR A 240 15.03 -6.30 14.04
CA THR A 240 15.95 -6.68 15.09
C THR A 240 17.17 -5.77 15.07
N ASN A 241 17.55 -5.24 16.24
CA ASN A 241 18.74 -4.39 16.43
C ASN A 241 18.77 -3.10 15.58
N GLY A 242 17.62 -2.62 15.10
CA GLY A 242 17.55 -1.42 14.29
C GLY A 242 16.20 -0.72 14.36
N SER A 243 16.05 0.32 13.54
CA SER A 243 14.88 1.19 13.56
C SER A 243 13.94 0.91 12.39
N PHE A 244 12.66 1.15 12.60
CA PHE A 244 11.68 1.24 11.53
C PHE A 244 11.38 2.71 11.24
N SER A 245 11.49 3.11 9.98
CA SER A 245 11.24 4.49 9.54
C SER A 245 10.43 4.53 8.25
N VAL A 246 9.39 5.37 8.22
CA VAL A 246 8.58 5.62 7.02
C VAL A 246 8.46 7.12 6.78
N LEU A 247 8.68 7.52 5.52
CA LEU A 247 8.43 8.87 5.03
C LEU A 247 7.49 8.85 3.83
N ALA A 248 6.28 9.39 3.97
CA ALA A 248 5.39 9.70 2.85
C ALA A 248 5.41 11.21 2.56
N LYS A 249 5.97 11.59 1.41
CA LYS A 249 6.17 13.01 1.06
C LYS A 249 4.89 13.70 0.61
N ALA A 250 3.99 12.96 -0.02
CA ALA A 250 2.65 13.43 -0.37
C ALA A 250 1.63 12.36 0.01
N GLY A 251 0.34 12.72 0.04
CA GLY A 251 -0.71 11.80 0.43
C GLY A 251 -0.62 11.36 1.90
N SER A 252 -1.28 10.24 2.22
CA SER A 252 -1.43 9.70 3.58
C SER A 252 -0.70 8.37 3.75
N LEU A 253 -0.49 7.95 4.99
CA LEU A 253 0.03 6.63 5.34
C LEU A 253 -1.04 5.82 6.09
N SER A 254 -1.25 4.58 5.68
CA SER A 254 -2.01 3.59 6.45
C SER A 254 -1.08 2.51 7.01
N LEU A 255 -1.18 2.28 8.32
CA LEU A 255 -0.58 1.20 9.11
C LEU A 255 -1.68 0.38 9.81
N SER A 256 -2.93 0.46 9.36
CA SER A 256 -4.06 -0.21 10.02
C SER A 256 -3.82 -1.71 10.18
N GLY A 257 -4.12 -2.25 11.36
CA GLY A 257 -3.96 -3.66 11.66
C GLY A 257 -2.52 -4.20 11.60
N THR A 258 -1.52 -3.33 11.52
CA THR A 258 -0.11 -3.72 11.42
C THR A 258 0.53 -3.88 12.80
N ASN A 259 1.29 -4.96 12.96
CA ASN A 259 2.15 -5.19 14.11
C ASN A 259 3.58 -4.72 13.77
N ILE A 260 4.17 -3.85 14.59
CA ILE A 260 5.53 -3.32 14.39
C ILE A 260 6.34 -3.53 15.65
N THR A 261 7.49 -4.17 15.53
CA THR A 261 8.49 -4.28 16.60
C THR A 261 9.86 -3.80 16.09
N ALA A 262 10.45 -2.81 16.75
CA ALA A 262 11.77 -2.27 16.41
C ALA A 262 12.47 -1.65 17.63
N ASN A 263 13.73 -1.22 17.50
CA ASN A 263 14.41 -0.46 18.56
C ASN A 263 13.95 0.99 18.64
N ASN A 264 13.65 1.62 17.50
CA ASN A 264 13.01 2.93 17.41
C ASN A 264 12.04 2.92 16.25
N ILE A 265 10.97 3.70 16.35
CA ILE A 265 9.93 3.77 15.34
C ILE A 265 9.68 5.24 14.99
N SER A 266 9.83 5.57 13.72
CA SER A 266 9.58 6.92 13.19
C SER A 266 8.63 6.84 12.00
N VAL A 267 7.56 7.63 12.06
CA VAL A 267 6.56 7.74 11.01
C VAL A 267 6.36 9.21 10.69
N GLN A 268 6.65 9.59 9.44
CA GLN A 268 6.48 10.95 8.97
C GLN A 268 5.65 11.00 7.70
N VAL A 269 4.59 11.80 7.73
CA VAL A 269 3.78 12.13 6.56
C VAL A 269 3.76 13.65 6.41
N ASN A 270 4.18 14.16 5.25
CA ASN A 270 4.32 15.62 5.08
C ASN A 270 3.02 16.33 4.69
N ARG A 271 2.08 15.66 3.99
CA ARG A 271 0.89 16.32 3.41
C ARG A 271 -0.45 15.71 3.78
N GLY A 272 -0.49 14.47 4.24
CA GLY A 272 -1.72 13.79 4.64
C GLY A 272 -1.72 13.40 6.10
N GLY A 273 -2.60 12.47 6.43
CA GLY A 273 -2.74 11.89 7.77
C GLY A 273 -2.02 10.57 7.93
N VAL A 274 -1.97 10.10 9.18
CA VAL A 274 -1.49 8.77 9.54
C VAL A 274 -2.65 7.99 10.16
N LEU A 275 -2.96 6.83 9.59
CA LEU A 275 -3.95 5.91 10.12
C LEU A 275 -3.25 4.69 10.72
N LEU A 276 -3.42 4.46 12.02
CA LEU A 276 -2.88 3.31 12.74
C LEU A 276 -3.97 2.41 13.34
N ASN A 277 -5.24 2.58 12.96
CA ASN A 277 -6.37 1.86 13.59
C ASN A 277 -6.11 0.34 13.69
N GLY A 278 -6.22 -0.19 14.91
CA GLY A 278 -5.99 -1.61 15.22
C GLY A 278 -4.52 -2.05 15.12
N ALA A 279 -3.57 -1.12 14.97
CA ALA A 279 -2.15 -1.44 14.96
C ALA A 279 -1.61 -1.70 16.36
N VAL A 280 -0.56 -2.52 16.43
CA VAL A 280 0.23 -2.74 17.65
C VAL A 280 1.68 -2.34 17.35
N VAL A 281 2.16 -1.31 18.03
CA VAL A 281 3.48 -0.70 17.79
C VAL A 281 4.32 -0.84 19.06
N SER A 282 5.46 -1.52 18.98
CA SER A 282 6.32 -1.81 20.12
C SER A 282 7.77 -1.39 19.87
N SER A 283 8.27 -0.47 20.68
CA SER A 283 9.67 -0.04 20.68
C SER A 283 10.34 -0.44 22.00
N ALA A 284 11.08 -1.56 21.98
CA ALA A 284 11.61 -2.17 23.22
C ALA A 284 12.85 -1.44 23.78
N VAL A 285 13.52 -0.62 22.96
CA VAL A 285 14.77 0.05 23.35
C VAL A 285 14.60 1.56 23.43
N GLY A 286 13.96 2.16 22.43
CA GLY A 286 13.84 3.61 22.28
C GLY A 286 12.38 4.07 22.21
N GLY A 287 12.17 5.11 21.41
CA GLY A 287 10.92 5.86 21.36
C GLY A 287 10.08 5.55 20.13
N VAL A 288 8.91 6.19 20.10
CA VAL A 288 7.99 6.20 18.95
C VAL A 288 7.66 7.65 18.62
N ASP A 289 7.95 8.08 17.38
CA ASP A 289 7.59 9.43 16.89
C ASP A 289 6.71 9.31 15.64
N VAL A 290 5.52 9.92 15.69
CA VAL A 290 4.55 9.95 14.59
C VAL A 290 4.19 11.39 14.27
N VAL A 291 4.36 11.77 13.01
CA VAL A 291 4.07 13.12 12.51
C VAL A 291 3.14 13.06 11.32
N ALA A 292 2.01 13.77 11.41
CA ALA A 292 1.13 14.09 10.29
C ALA A 292 1.23 15.58 9.98
N GLY A 293 1.63 15.91 8.76
CA GLY A 293 1.92 17.29 8.36
C GLY A 293 0.67 18.14 8.17
N LEU A 294 -0.30 17.67 7.39
CA LEU A 294 -1.54 18.42 7.13
C LEU A 294 -2.82 17.64 7.44
N GLY A 295 -2.73 16.37 7.81
CA GLY A 295 -3.88 15.55 8.16
C GLY A 295 -3.87 15.11 9.62
N ASP A 296 -4.84 14.28 9.97
CA ASP A 296 -5.02 13.75 11.31
C ASP A 296 -4.06 12.58 11.60
N ILE A 297 -3.87 12.31 12.89
CA ILE A 297 -3.36 11.01 13.35
C ILE A 297 -4.52 10.26 14.00
N ASN A 298 -4.88 9.09 13.46
CA ASN A 298 -5.92 8.24 14.01
C ASN A 298 -5.33 6.92 14.52
N LEU A 299 -5.43 6.70 15.83
CA LEU A 299 -4.99 5.53 16.58
C LEU A 299 -6.16 4.87 17.33
N SER A 300 -7.38 5.05 16.85
CA SER A 300 -8.55 4.43 17.47
C SER A 300 -8.33 2.91 17.58
N THR A 301 -8.58 2.36 18.77
CA THR A 301 -8.36 0.92 19.10
C THR A 301 -6.92 0.38 18.92
N SER A 302 -5.92 1.27 18.85
CA SER A 302 -4.51 0.89 18.61
C SER A 302 -3.70 0.89 19.89
N GLY A 303 -2.58 0.16 19.92
CA GLY A 303 -1.66 0.13 21.06
C GLY A 303 -0.25 0.57 20.66
N ILE A 304 0.31 1.57 21.33
CA ILE A 304 1.72 1.95 21.23
C ILE A 304 2.39 1.74 22.58
N THR A 305 3.47 0.96 22.59
CA THR A 305 4.37 0.83 23.74
C THR A 305 5.78 1.23 23.33
N ALA A 306 6.43 2.03 24.15
CA ALA A 306 7.82 2.44 23.97
C ALA A 306 8.58 2.35 25.29
N ASN A 307 9.89 2.07 25.21
CA ASN A 307 10.75 2.16 26.39
C ASN A 307 10.97 3.62 26.77
N THR A 308 11.28 4.47 25.79
CA THR A 308 11.45 5.92 26.00
C THR A 308 10.20 6.66 25.51
N ASP A 309 10.35 7.85 24.96
CA ASP A 309 9.23 8.75 24.72
C ASP A 309 8.31 8.27 23.59
N ILE A 310 7.01 8.57 23.76
CA ILE A 310 6.02 8.52 22.68
C ILE A 310 5.65 9.95 22.30
N SER A 311 5.81 10.31 21.03
CA SER A 311 5.49 11.62 20.47
C SER A 311 4.52 11.47 19.30
N LEU A 312 3.35 12.09 19.39
CA LEU A 312 2.36 12.14 18.32
C LEU A 312 2.08 13.61 17.97
N ARG A 313 2.29 14.01 16.71
CA ARG A 313 2.19 15.41 16.27
C ARG A 313 1.38 15.53 14.98
N ALA A 314 0.12 15.89 15.10
CA ALA A 314 -0.69 16.38 13.98
C ALA A 314 -0.48 17.90 13.86
N MET A 315 0.22 18.32 12.81
CA MET A 315 0.69 19.69 12.66
C MET A 315 -0.39 20.64 12.14
N SER A 316 -1.42 20.12 11.45
CA SER A 316 -2.62 20.88 11.10
C SER A 316 -3.94 20.10 11.23
N GLY A 317 -3.87 18.84 11.67
CA GLY A 317 -5.04 17.99 11.94
C GLY A 317 -5.26 17.74 13.42
N GLY A 318 -6.25 16.91 13.72
CA GLY A 318 -6.53 16.37 15.04
C GLY A 318 -5.75 15.10 15.36
N VAL A 319 -5.84 14.67 16.61
CA VAL A 319 -5.38 13.35 17.07
C VAL A 319 -6.54 12.62 17.72
N ASP A 320 -6.87 11.45 17.16
CA ASP A 320 -7.92 10.56 17.68
C ASP A 320 -7.28 9.29 18.26
N LEU A 321 -7.41 9.13 19.56
CA LEU A 321 -6.96 8.01 20.40
C LEU A 321 -8.14 7.32 21.08
N THR A 322 -9.35 7.43 20.52
CA THR A 322 -10.54 6.77 21.07
C THR A 322 -10.29 5.27 21.25
N ASN A 323 -10.32 4.79 22.50
CA ASN A 323 -9.99 3.41 22.89
C ASN A 323 -8.55 2.97 22.57
N GLY A 324 -7.65 3.91 22.26
CA GLY A 324 -6.24 3.65 22.05
C GLY A 324 -5.47 3.55 23.36
N THR A 325 -4.30 2.93 23.32
CA THR A 325 -3.38 2.84 24.45
C THR A 325 -2.00 3.36 24.08
N LEU A 326 -1.45 4.28 24.88
CA LEU A 326 -0.07 4.72 24.82
C LEU A 326 0.63 4.36 26.14
N ASN A 327 1.76 3.67 26.07
CA ASN A 327 2.53 3.28 27.25
C ASN A 327 4.02 3.55 27.06
N SER A 328 4.55 4.55 27.77
CA SER A 328 6.00 4.79 27.85
C SER A 328 6.53 4.29 29.19
N SER A 329 7.35 3.23 29.18
CA SER A 329 7.78 2.57 30.43
C SER A 329 8.82 3.36 31.21
N SER A 330 9.60 4.20 30.54
CA SER A 330 10.73 4.94 31.12
C SER A 330 10.76 6.41 30.69
N GLY A 331 9.94 6.78 29.69
CA GLY A 331 9.90 8.10 29.07
C GLY A 331 8.61 8.87 29.37
N ALA A 332 8.42 9.93 28.59
CA ALA A 332 7.23 10.76 28.57
C ALA A 332 6.27 10.36 27.45
N VAL A 333 5.03 10.82 27.53
CA VAL A 333 4.09 10.81 26.41
C VAL A 333 3.74 12.26 26.06
N SER A 334 3.90 12.62 24.79
CA SER A 334 3.51 13.92 24.26
C SER A 334 2.58 13.76 23.07
N VAL A 335 1.39 14.37 23.14
CA VAL A 335 0.44 14.43 22.04
C VAL A 335 0.16 15.89 21.70
N THR A 336 0.28 16.24 20.42
CA THR A 336 0.01 17.58 19.91
C THR A 336 -0.93 17.51 18.72
N ALA A 337 -2.12 18.10 18.87
CA ALA A 337 -3.05 18.44 17.80
C ALA A 337 -2.97 19.95 17.57
N LYS A 338 -2.00 20.38 16.76
CA LYS A 338 -1.53 21.77 16.74
C LYS A 338 -2.60 22.76 16.24
N ASP A 339 -3.37 22.35 15.24
CA ASP A 339 -4.47 23.16 14.68
C ASP A 339 -5.83 22.42 14.77
N GLY A 340 -5.92 21.37 15.58
CA GLY A 340 -7.09 20.49 15.64
C GLY A 340 -7.48 20.05 17.05
N ASP A 341 -8.40 19.09 17.10
CA ASP A 341 -8.92 18.51 18.34
C ASP A 341 -8.09 17.30 18.79
N PHE A 342 -8.10 17.04 20.09
CA PHE A 342 -7.60 15.82 20.69
C PHE A 342 -8.74 15.02 21.29
N LEU A 343 -8.92 13.76 20.85
CA LEU A 343 -9.93 12.85 21.40
C LEU A 343 -9.22 11.64 22.01
N LEU A 344 -9.44 11.39 23.30
CA LEU A 344 -8.99 10.17 23.97
C LEU A 344 -10.12 9.16 24.16
N GLY A 345 -11.35 9.62 24.41
CA GLY A 345 -12.47 8.74 24.77
C GLY A 345 -12.09 7.80 25.93
N ALA A 346 -12.45 6.52 25.84
CA ALA A 346 -12.05 5.51 26.84
C ALA A 346 -10.61 4.96 26.65
N GLY A 347 -9.74 5.74 26.01
CA GLY A 347 -8.32 5.39 25.84
C GLY A 347 -7.49 5.54 27.12
N ASN A 348 -6.30 4.95 27.10
CA ASN A 348 -5.38 4.92 28.24
C ASN A 348 -3.99 5.45 27.85
N ILE A 349 -3.47 6.41 28.62
CA ILE A 349 -2.10 6.91 28.47
C ILE A 349 -1.36 6.70 29.78
N SER A 350 -0.25 5.98 29.73
CA SER A 350 0.65 5.77 30.85
C SER A 350 2.06 6.18 30.48
N ALA A 351 2.74 6.87 31.40
CA ALA A 351 4.14 7.27 31.24
C ALA A 351 4.86 7.18 32.57
N ALA A 352 6.15 6.85 32.55
CA ALA A 352 6.99 7.02 33.73
C ALA A 352 7.14 8.51 34.07
N ASN A 353 7.46 9.31 33.05
CA ASN A 353 7.66 10.75 33.15
C ASN A 353 6.37 11.48 32.77
N ASN A 354 6.49 12.71 32.28
CA ASN A 354 5.35 13.58 32.03
C ASN A 354 4.41 13.03 30.95
N ILE A 355 3.12 13.32 31.12
CA ILE A 355 2.13 13.24 30.05
C ILE A 355 1.76 14.67 29.67
N THR A 356 1.97 15.04 28.42
CA THR A 356 1.62 16.36 27.88
C THR A 356 0.68 16.21 26.70
N LEU A 357 -0.54 16.72 26.83
CA LEU A 357 -1.57 16.71 25.78
C LEU A 357 -1.90 18.16 25.43
N ASN A 358 -1.64 18.56 24.19
CA ASN A 358 -1.85 19.92 23.72
C ASN A 358 -2.71 19.91 22.46
N ALA A 359 -3.92 20.46 22.56
CA ALA A 359 -4.82 20.70 21.44
C ALA A 359 -5.08 22.20 21.29
N SER A 360 -5.07 22.71 20.06
CA SER A 360 -5.54 24.08 19.83
C SER A 360 -7.05 24.19 19.89
N GLY A 361 -7.76 23.13 19.50
CA GLY A 361 -9.20 23.02 19.58
C GLY A 361 -9.64 22.39 20.90
N LYS A 362 -10.60 21.47 20.82
CA LYS A 362 -11.14 20.71 21.94
C LYS A 362 -10.14 19.66 22.42
N ALA A 363 -10.10 19.42 23.73
CA ALA A 363 -9.51 18.22 24.32
C ALA A 363 -10.61 17.39 25.00
N ASP A 364 -10.96 16.24 24.43
CA ASP A 364 -11.99 15.33 24.94
C ASP A 364 -11.38 14.10 25.61
N LEU A 365 -11.47 14.04 26.93
CA LEU A 365 -10.99 12.92 27.74
C LEU A 365 -12.16 12.16 28.39
N THR A 366 -13.32 12.11 27.73
CA THR A 366 -14.49 11.40 28.25
C THR A 366 -14.18 9.93 28.51
N ASN A 367 -14.07 9.55 29.79
CA ASN A 367 -13.71 8.22 30.28
C ASN A 367 -12.23 7.81 30.07
N GLY A 368 -11.36 8.76 29.74
CA GLY A 368 -9.95 8.49 29.50
C GLY A 368 -9.16 8.29 30.79
N THR A 369 -8.11 7.48 30.75
CA THR A 369 -7.19 7.32 31.87
C THR A 369 -5.81 7.88 31.53
N LEU A 370 -5.30 8.79 32.36
CA LEU A 370 -3.94 9.31 32.31
C LEU A 370 -3.21 8.92 33.60
N ASN A 371 -2.04 8.30 33.48
CA ASN A 371 -1.22 7.90 34.63
C ASN A 371 0.25 8.23 34.41
N SER A 372 0.75 9.24 35.11
CA SER A 372 2.18 9.55 35.19
C SER A 372 2.74 9.07 36.53
N SER A 373 3.59 8.05 36.52
CA SER A 373 4.04 7.41 37.77
C SER A 373 5.07 8.22 38.55
N SER A 374 5.81 9.11 37.89
CA SER A 374 6.80 9.99 38.52
C SER A 374 6.75 11.45 38.03
N GLY A 375 6.09 11.71 36.90
CA GLY A 375 6.00 13.04 36.30
C GLY A 375 4.70 13.78 36.62
N ALA A 376 4.50 14.86 35.86
CA ALA A 376 3.28 15.65 35.82
C ALA A 376 2.36 15.19 34.69
N VAL A 377 1.08 15.49 34.82
CA VAL A 377 0.12 15.43 33.71
C VAL A 377 -0.30 16.85 33.36
N SER A 378 -0.17 17.25 32.09
CA SER A 378 -0.62 18.53 31.57
C SER A 378 -1.55 18.31 30.39
N VAL A 379 -2.76 18.86 30.46
CA VAL A 379 -3.75 18.84 29.38
C VAL A 379 -4.15 20.27 29.07
N THR A 380 -4.04 20.65 27.81
CA THR A 380 -4.39 21.99 27.33
C THR A 380 -5.31 21.91 26.12
N ALA A 381 -6.45 22.61 26.20
CA ALA A 381 -7.32 22.94 25.09
C ALA A 381 -7.27 24.47 24.89
N GLN A 382 -6.52 24.96 23.90
CA GLN A 382 -6.16 26.39 23.85
C GLN A 382 -7.32 27.31 23.50
N ASN A 383 -8.18 26.91 22.55
CA ASN A 383 -9.30 27.71 22.06
C ASN A 383 -10.62 26.91 22.05
N GLY A 384 -10.70 25.86 22.86
CA GLY A 384 -11.84 24.96 22.89
C GLY A 384 -12.05 24.33 24.25
N ASP A 385 -13.12 23.56 24.36
CA ASP A 385 -13.50 22.94 25.61
C ASP A 385 -12.50 21.85 26.03
N LEU A 386 -12.17 21.84 27.31
CA LEU A 386 -11.60 20.67 27.97
C LEU A 386 -12.74 19.86 28.59
N THR A 387 -13.01 18.68 28.03
CA THR A 387 -14.05 17.78 28.52
C THR A 387 -13.44 16.64 29.34
N LEU A 388 -13.89 16.51 30.60
CA LEU A 388 -13.58 15.37 31.46
C LEU A 388 -14.87 14.61 31.76
N GLY A 389 -14.88 13.32 31.45
CA GLY A 389 -15.97 12.40 31.79
C GLY A 389 -15.69 11.63 33.08
N ALA A 390 -16.10 10.36 33.14
CA ALA A 390 -15.80 9.47 34.27
C ALA A 390 -14.36 8.91 34.25
N GLY A 391 -13.43 9.62 33.60
CA GLY A 391 -12.03 9.24 33.45
C GLY A 391 -11.22 9.45 34.73
N ASN A 392 -9.97 8.98 34.73
CA ASN A 392 -9.04 9.15 35.85
C ASN A 392 -7.75 9.83 35.40
N ILE A 393 -7.29 10.82 36.15
CA ILE A 393 -6.01 11.50 35.91
C ILE A 393 -5.18 11.41 37.19
N SER A 394 -4.04 10.73 37.11
CA SER A 394 -3.09 10.57 38.21
C SER A 394 -1.70 11.03 37.79
N ALA A 395 -1.08 11.83 38.66
CA ALA A 395 0.29 12.27 38.54
C ALA A 395 0.94 12.22 39.93
N ASN A 396 2.21 11.82 39.98
CA ASN A 396 2.99 11.91 41.23
C ASN A 396 3.46 13.34 41.52
N SER A 397 3.55 14.16 40.47
CA SER A 397 3.83 15.59 40.57
C SER A 397 2.52 16.39 40.42
N THR A 398 2.44 17.28 39.42
CA THR A 398 1.29 18.16 39.21
C THR A 398 0.30 17.59 38.19
N VAL A 399 -1.00 17.83 38.42
CA VAL A 399 -2.04 17.75 37.38
C VAL A 399 -2.42 19.18 36.97
N GLY A 400 -2.09 19.56 35.73
CA GLY A 400 -2.41 20.86 35.14
C GLY A 400 -3.45 20.71 34.04
N LEU A 401 -4.59 21.38 34.18
CA LEU A 401 -5.71 21.34 33.23
C LEU A 401 -6.04 22.76 32.81
N ASN A 402 -5.86 23.08 31.53
CA ASN A 402 -6.08 24.41 30.99
C ASN A 402 -7.08 24.37 29.84
N SER A 403 -8.08 25.24 29.89
CA SER A 403 -9.00 25.54 28.79
C SER A 403 -9.00 27.05 28.56
N GLY A 404 -8.96 27.48 27.30
CA GLY A 404 -9.04 28.90 26.92
C GLY A 404 -10.44 29.42 26.70
#